data_AF-A0A1B6KKY7-F1
#
_entry.id   AF-A0A1B6KKY7-F1
#
_cell.length_a   1.000
_cell.length_b   1.000
_cell.length_c   1.000
_cell.angle_alpha   90.00
_cell.angle_beta   90.00
_cell.angle_gamma   90.00
#
_symmetry.space_group_name_H-M   'P 1'
#
loop_
_entity.id
_entity.type
_entity.pdbx_description
1 polymer ?
#
loop_
_entity_poly.entity_id
_entity_poly.type
_entity_poly.pdbx_seq_one_letter_code
_entity_poly.pdbx_strand_id
1 'polypeptide(L)'
;GGSLAALGATKLGALAIQAAVERAAVAKEEIKEVYMGNVCQAGLGQSPARQATLFSGLPKSTDCSTINKVCASGMKAIQLAAQNLMCGHQDVMVAGGMESMSNVPFYMRRGETSYGGVSLQDGIVHDGLTDVYNRIHMG
;
A
#
# COMPACT_ATOMS: atom_id res chain seq x y z
N GLY A 1 14.92 6.01 9.32
CA GLY A 1 16.19 5.43 8.84
C GLY A 1 16.28 4.00 9.34
N GLY A 2 16.51 3.04 8.46
CA GLY A 2 16.56 1.61 8.75
C GLY A 2 17.17 0.85 7.56
N SER A 3 17.43 -0.46 7.72
CA SER A 3 18.13 -1.27 6.70
C SER A 3 17.43 -1.32 5.33
N LEU A 4 16.11 -1.08 5.29
CA LEU A 4 15.30 -1.08 4.07
C LEU A 4 14.86 0.33 3.63
N ALA A 5 15.37 1.40 4.25
CA ALA A 5 14.91 2.76 3.99
C ALA A 5 15.16 3.25 2.55
N ALA A 6 16.06 2.61 1.80
CA ALA A 6 16.30 2.91 0.39
C ALA A 6 15.21 2.33 -0.55
N LEU A 7 14.34 1.43 -0.05
CA LEU A 7 13.31 0.78 -0.84
C LEU A 7 11.93 1.40 -0.57
N GLY A 8 11.26 1.78 -1.65
CA GLY A 8 9.87 2.22 -1.61
C GLY A 8 8.90 1.06 -1.32
N ALA A 9 7.72 1.38 -0.80
CA ALA A 9 6.70 0.40 -0.41
C ALA A 9 6.34 -0.56 -1.55
N THR A 10 6.24 -0.07 -2.78
CA THR A 10 5.86 -0.88 -3.95
C THR A 10 6.92 -1.91 -4.33
N LYS A 11 8.22 -1.64 -4.09
CA LYS A 11 9.30 -2.62 -4.29
C LYS A 11 9.32 -3.68 -3.20
N LEU A 12 9.09 -3.29 -1.95
CA LEU A 12 8.94 -4.24 -0.85
C LEU A 12 7.72 -5.16 -1.07
N GLY A 13 6.59 -4.58 -1.50
CA GLY A 13 5.40 -5.34 -1.88
C GLY A 13 5.65 -6.30 -3.03
N ALA A 14 6.40 -5.88 -4.06
CA ALA A 14 6.76 -6.75 -5.18
C ALA A 14 7.58 -7.98 -4.76
N LEU A 15 8.59 -7.79 -3.89
CA LEU A 15 9.40 -8.88 -3.35
C LEU A 15 8.54 -9.85 -2.54
N ALA A 16 7.60 -9.34 -1.74
CA ALA A 16 6.69 -10.17 -0.95
C ALA A 16 5.71 -10.97 -1.84
N ILE A 17 5.13 -10.34 -2.87
CA ILE A 17 4.25 -11.01 -3.85
C ILE A 17 5.03 -12.12 -4.57
N GLN A 18 6.23 -11.81 -5.08
CA GLN A 18 7.07 -12.78 -5.77
C GLN A 18 7.36 -14.00 -4.87
N ALA A 19 7.82 -13.77 -3.63
CA ALA A 19 8.11 -14.84 -2.70
C ALA A 19 6.86 -15.66 -2.33
N ALA A 20 5.70 -15.03 -2.20
CA ALA A 20 4.45 -15.74 -1.91
C ALA A 20 4.02 -16.65 -3.07
N VAL A 21 4.08 -16.17 -4.31
CA VAL A 21 3.72 -16.95 -5.50
C VAL A 21 4.70 -18.10 -5.73
N GLU A 22 6.01 -17.86 -5.58
CA GLU A 22 7.04 -18.91 -5.67
C GLU A 22 6.82 -20.01 -4.62
N ARG A 23 6.53 -19.64 -3.36
CA ARG A 23 6.27 -20.60 -2.28
C ARG A 23 4.96 -21.37 -2.45
N ALA A 24 3.95 -20.75 -3.05
CA ALA A 24 2.68 -21.41 -3.37
C ALA A 24 2.80 -22.40 -4.53
N ALA A 25 3.91 -22.35 -5.30
CA ALA A 25 4.12 -23.16 -6.51
C ALA A 25 2.98 -23.00 -7.54
N VAL A 26 2.43 -21.78 -7.65
CA VAL A 26 1.37 -21.44 -8.60
C VAL A 26 1.97 -20.66 -9.77
N ALA A 27 1.52 -20.94 -11.00
CA ALA A 27 1.92 -20.17 -12.17
C ALA A 27 1.46 -18.71 -12.05
N LYS A 28 2.29 -17.76 -12.48
CA LYS A 28 1.98 -16.32 -12.33
C LYS A 28 0.71 -15.93 -13.07
N GLU A 29 0.42 -16.62 -14.17
CA GLU A 29 -0.75 -16.48 -15.04
C GLU A 29 -2.06 -16.89 -14.36
N GLU A 30 -1.98 -17.69 -13.30
CA GLU A 30 -3.15 -18.07 -12.51
C GLU A 30 -3.59 -16.97 -11.54
N ILE A 31 -2.71 -16.03 -11.17
CA ILE A 31 -3.09 -14.93 -10.28
C ILE A 31 -4.00 -13.94 -11.02
N LYS A 32 -5.28 -13.95 -10.67
CA LYS A 32 -6.29 -13.13 -11.35
C LYS A 32 -6.34 -11.71 -10.80
N GLU A 33 -6.14 -11.54 -9.49
CA GLU A 33 -6.27 -10.23 -8.83
C GLU A 33 -5.39 -10.12 -7.57
N VAL A 34 -4.93 -8.90 -7.28
CA VAL A 34 -4.04 -8.57 -6.15
C VAL A 34 -4.57 -7.43 -5.30
N TYR A 35 -4.73 -7.66 -3.99
CA TYR A 35 -5.06 -6.62 -3.01
C TYR A 35 -3.91 -6.33 -2.05
N MET A 36 -3.45 -5.09 -2.02
CA MET A 36 -2.38 -4.66 -1.12
C MET A 36 -2.85 -3.54 -0.19
N GLY A 37 -2.80 -3.80 1.11
CA GLY A 37 -2.98 -2.78 2.13
C GLY A 37 -1.81 -1.80 2.16
N ASN A 38 -2.07 -0.49 2.09
CA ASN A 38 -1.04 0.55 2.20
C ASN A 38 -1.69 1.85 2.69
N VAL A 39 -1.21 2.38 3.81
CA VAL A 39 -1.78 3.53 4.51
C VAL A 39 -1.22 4.83 3.95
N CYS A 40 0.09 5.02 4.02
CA CYS A 40 0.75 6.25 3.60
C CYS A 40 1.14 6.17 2.11
N GLN A 41 0.17 6.49 1.24
CA GLN A 41 0.33 6.32 -0.21
C GLN A 41 0.98 7.52 -0.92
N ALA A 42 1.16 8.64 -0.23
CA ALA A 42 1.67 9.87 -0.82
C ALA A 42 3.10 9.67 -1.38
N GLY A 43 3.33 10.19 -2.58
CA GLY A 43 4.64 10.10 -3.25
C GLY A 43 4.96 8.74 -3.89
N LEU A 44 4.12 7.71 -3.71
CA LEU A 44 4.35 6.39 -4.32
C LEU A 44 4.03 6.33 -5.82
N GLY A 45 3.37 7.35 -6.38
CA GLY A 45 2.91 7.36 -7.77
C GLY A 45 1.56 6.65 -7.96
N GLN A 46 1.16 6.47 -9.22
CA GLN A 46 -0.17 5.95 -9.56
C GLN A 46 -0.30 4.47 -9.19
N SER A 47 -1.41 4.12 -8.53
CA SER A 47 -1.82 2.74 -8.20
C SER A 47 -0.70 1.87 -7.57
N PRO A 48 -0.37 2.08 -6.28
CA PRO A 48 0.71 1.35 -5.62
C PRO A 48 0.60 -0.17 -5.72
N ALA A 49 -0.58 -0.75 -5.50
CA ALA A 49 -0.79 -2.20 -5.64
C ALA A 49 -0.42 -2.69 -7.04
N ARG A 50 -0.81 -1.94 -8.09
CA ARG A 50 -0.47 -2.28 -9.48
C ARG A 50 1.03 -2.22 -9.73
N GLN A 51 1.73 -1.23 -9.18
CA GLN A 51 3.19 -1.18 -9.27
C GLN A 51 3.84 -2.41 -8.62
N ALA A 52 3.41 -2.78 -7.41
CA ALA A 52 3.93 -3.97 -6.73
C ALA A 52 3.69 -5.25 -7.54
N THR A 53 2.47 -5.43 -8.09
CA THR A 53 2.12 -6.56 -8.95
C THR A 53 3.02 -6.63 -10.19
N LEU A 54 3.16 -5.54 -10.95
CA LEU A 54 3.97 -5.56 -12.17
C LEU A 54 5.47 -5.71 -11.86
N PHE A 55 5.98 -5.10 -10.79
CA PHE A 55 7.37 -5.28 -10.36
C PHE A 55 7.68 -6.70 -9.88
N SER A 56 6.69 -7.47 -9.42
CA SER A 56 6.84 -8.89 -9.07
C SER A 56 6.84 -9.83 -10.31
N GLY A 57 6.62 -9.25 -11.50
CA GLY A 57 6.58 -9.97 -12.76
C GLY A 57 5.27 -10.72 -13.01
N LEU A 58 4.18 -10.36 -12.33
CA LEU A 58 2.85 -10.87 -12.64
C LEU A 58 2.32 -10.27 -13.96
N PRO A 59 1.37 -10.93 -14.64
CA PRO A 59 0.82 -10.47 -15.90
C PRO A 59 0.18 -9.07 -15.82
N LYS A 60 0.20 -8.35 -16.96
CA LYS A 60 -0.52 -7.07 -17.09
C LYS A 60 -2.04 -7.24 -17.01
N SER A 61 -2.56 -8.43 -17.23
CA SER A 61 -3.99 -8.73 -17.09
C SER A 61 -4.44 -8.86 -15.62
N THR A 62 -3.54 -8.93 -14.65
CA THR A 62 -3.90 -9.11 -13.24
C THR A 62 -4.49 -7.84 -12.63
N ASP A 63 -5.73 -7.89 -12.17
CA ASP A 63 -6.40 -6.74 -11.54
C ASP A 63 -5.78 -6.38 -10.19
N CYS A 64 -5.84 -5.11 -9.80
CA CYS A 64 -5.12 -4.61 -8.63
C CYS A 64 -5.90 -3.54 -7.88
N SER A 65 -5.99 -3.65 -6.55
CA SER A 65 -6.54 -2.60 -5.70
C SER A 65 -5.66 -2.32 -4.48
N THR A 66 -5.51 -1.04 -4.14
CA THR A 66 -4.80 -0.59 -2.93
C THR A 66 -5.82 -0.31 -1.84
N ILE A 67 -5.68 -0.93 -0.67
CA ILE A 67 -6.65 -0.87 0.41
C ILE A 67 -6.11 -0.02 1.55
N ASN A 68 -6.92 0.88 2.10
CA ASN A 68 -6.58 1.63 3.31
C ASN A 68 -7.67 1.45 4.38
N LYS A 69 -7.29 0.75 5.45
CA LYS A 69 -8.01 0.66 6.72
C LYS A 69 -7.02 0.88 7.88
N VAL A 70 -6.13 1.88 7.75
CA VAL A 70 -5.05 2.20 8.70
C VAL A 70 -4.26 0.93 9.07
N CYS A 71 -3.97 0.66 10.35
CA CYS A 71 -3.21 -0.51 10.77
C CYS A 71 -3.83 -1.85 10.33
N ALA A 72 -5.14 -1.88 10.10
CA ALA A 72 -5.86 -3.08 9.67
C ALA A 72 -5.85 -3.29 8.14
N SER A 73 -5.15 -2.45 7.36
CA SER A 73 -5.19 -2.48 5.88
C SER A 73 -4.80 -3.84 5.30
N GLY A 74 -3.71 -4.44 5.78
CA GLY A 74 -3.24 -5.74 5.28
C GLY A 74 -4.24 -6.88 5.56
N MET A 75 -4.79 -6.91 6.78
CA MET A 75 -5.83 -7.88 7.13
C MET A 75 -7.12 -7.64 6.34
N LYS A 76 -7.50 -6.37 6.11
CA LYS A 76 -8.69 -6.05 5.31
C LYS A 76 -8.52 -6.46 3.85
N ALA A 77 -7.32 -6.33 3.28
CA ALA A 77 -7.02 -6.83 1.94
C ALA A 77 -7.26 -8.35 1.85
N ILE A 78 -6.78 -9.12 2.84
CA ILE A 78 -7.01 -10.58 2.91
C ILE A 78 -8.51 -10.88 3.03
N GLN A 79 -9.24 -10.18 3.90
CA GLN A 79 -10.69 -10.36 4.05
C GLN A 79 -11.44 -10.10 2.73
N LEU A 80 -11.10 -9.04 2.01
CA LEU A 80 -11.74 -8.71 0.73
C LEU A 80 -11.43 -9.76 -0.35
N ALA A 81 -10.19 -10.25 -0.42
CA ALA A 81 -9.83 -11.32 -1.34
C ALA A 81 -10.57 -12.62 -1.03
N ALA A 82 -10.63 -13.01 0.25
CA ALA A 82 -11.40 -14.17 0.69
C ALA A 82 -12.88 -14.07 0.33
N GLN A 83 -13.48 -12.88 0.47
CA GLN A 83 -14.87 -12.63 0.03
C GLN A 83 -15.04 -12.83 -1.48
N ASN A 84 -14.08 -12.37 -2.30
CA ASN A 84 -14.15 -12.53 -3.75
C ASN A 84 -14.06 -14.01 -4.17
N LEU A 85 -13.20 -14.78 -3.49
CA LEU A 85 -13.10 -16.24 -3.65
C LEU A 85 -14.40 -16.94 -3.22
N MET A 86 -14.97 -16.57 -2.06
CA MET A 86 -16.23 -17.14 -1.54
C MET A 86 -17.42 -16.87 -2.48
N CYS A 87 -17.44 -15.71 -3.14
CA CYS A 87 -18.47 -15.37 -4.13
C CYS A 87 -18.26 -16.06 -5.49
N GLY A 88 -17.15 -16.77 -5.69
CA GLY A 88 -16.81 -17.41 -6.97
C GLY A 88 -16.50 -16.43 -8.10
N HIS A 89 -16.08 -15.20 -7.77
CA HIS A 89 -15.69 -14.21 -8.79
C HIS A 89 -14.25 -14.41 -9.28
N GLN A 90 -13.39 -14.97 -8.43
CA GLN A 90 -11.99 -15.27 -8.74
C GLN A 90 -11.61 -16.61 -8.13
N ASP A 91 -10.63 -17.27 -8.74
CA ASP A 91 -10.14 -18.58 -8.28
C ASP A 91 -8.83 -18.48 -7.50
N VAL A 92 -7.94 -17.57 -7.91
CA VAL A 92 -6.62 -17.39 -7.28
C VAL A 92 -6.28 -15.91 -7.19
N MET A 93 -5.95 -15.47 -5.97
CA MET A 93 -5.63 -14.08 -5.65
C MET A 93 -4.41 -13.99 -4.74
N VAL A 94 -3.71 -12.86 -4.77
CA VAL A 94 -2.71 -12.49 -3.76
C VAL A 94 -3.26 -11.35 -2.91
N ALA A 95 -3.14 -11.45 -1.59
CA ALA A 95 -3.54 -10.40 -0.68
C ALA A 95 -2.54 -10.19 0.45
N GLY A 96 -2.32 -8.94 0.85
CA GLY A 96 -1.36 -8.62 1.90
C GLY A 96 -1.26 -7.13 2.17
N GLY A 97 -0.08 -6.67 2.57
CA GLY A 97 0.19 -5.26 2.83
C GLY A 97 1.63 -4.87 2.55
N MET A 98 1.85 -3.58 2.34
CA MET A 98 3.16 -2.97 2.12
C MET A 98 3.16 -1.56 2.68
N GLU A 99 4.29 -1.15 3.25
CA GLU A 99 4.45 0.19 3.80
C GLU A 99 5.93 0.57 3.79
N SER A 100 6.22 1.85 3.58
CA SER A 100 7.58 2.40 3.77
C SER A 100 7.47 3.76 4.43
N MET A 101 7.28 3.75 5.75
CA MET A 101 7.23 4.99 6.55
C MET A 101 8.49 5.83 6.39
N SER A 102 9.64 5.20 6.11
CA SER A 102 10.91 5.90 5.84
C SER A 102 10.87 6.77 4.58
N ASN A 103 9.90 6.61 3.69
CA ASN A 103 9.81 7.32 2.41
C ASN A 103 8.57 8.20 2.31
N VAL A 104 7.79 8.32 3.39
CA VAL A 104 6.61 9.18 3.44
C VAL A 104 7.07 10.65 3.39
N PRO A 105 6.56 11.46 2.45
CA PRO A 105 7.04 12.83 2.28
C PRO A 105 6.38 13.77 3.30
N PHE A 106 6.95 14.97 3.40
CA PHE A 106 6.25 16.10 4.01
C PHE A 106 5.28 16.74 3.01
N TYR A 107 4.20 17.31 3.50
CA TYR A 107 3.17 17.97 2.69
C TYR A 107 3.24 19.49 2.82
N MET A 108 2.97 20.15 1.70
CA MET A 108 2.64 21.57 1.64
C MET A 108 1.24 21.70 1.01
N ARG A 109 0.40 22.57 1.56
CA ARG A 109 -0.92 22.83 0.97
C ARG A 109 -0.73 23.47 -0.41
N ARG A 110 -1.54 23.02 -1.37
CA ARG A 110 -1.59 23.63 -2.71
C ARG A 110 -2.18 25.04 -2.59
N GLY A 111 -1.53 26.03 -3.19
CA GLY A 111 -1.95 27.43 -3.19
C GLY A 111 -0.76 28.38 -3.07
N GLU A 112 -1.05 29.66 -2.90
CA GLU A 112 -0.04 30.67 -2.63
C GLU A 112 0.46 30.59 -1.19
N THR A 113 1.76 30.81 -0.99
CA THR A 113 2.33 30.87 0.37
C THR A 113 1.96 32.20 1.02
N SER A 114 1.18 32.13 2.09
CA SER A 114 0.77 33.30 2.87
C SER A 114 1.97 34.01 3.52
N TYR A 115 1.88 35.34 3.63
CA TYR A 115 2.80 36.14 4.44
C TYR A 115 2.81 35.62 5.89
N GLY A 116 4.00 35.50 6.50
CA GLY A 116 4.19 34.91 7.83
C GLY A 116 4.72 33.47 7.84
N GLY A 117 4.93 32.86 6.66
CA GLY A 117 5.60 31.57 6.51
C GLY A 117 4.65 30.40 6.25
N VAL A 118 5.23 29.23 5.96
CA VAL A 118 4.51 27.98 5.70
C VAL A 118 5.08 26.86 6.56
N SER A 119 4.19 26.05 7.15
CA SER A 119 4.57 24.82 7.83
C SER A 119 4.43 23.65 6.88
N LEU A 120 5.50 22.88 6.73
CA LEU A 120 5.43 21.57 6.10
C LEU A 120 4.91 20.56 7.13
N GLN A 121 3.96 19.72 6.74
CA GLN A 121 3.35 18.71 7.61
C GLN A 121 4.00 17.36 7.39
N ASP A 122 4.40 16.67 8.44
CA ASP A 122 4.91 15.29 8.34
C ASP A 122 3.75 14.36 7.94
N GLY A 123 3.86 13.69 6.79
CA GLY A 123 2.80 12.82 6.29
C GLY A 123 2.55 11.60 7.18
N ILE A 124 3.55 11.12 7.93
CA ILE A 124 3.39 10.02 8.88
C ILE A 124 2.49 10.46 10.03
N VAL A 125 2.80 11.61 10.62
CA VAL A 125 2.05 12.15 11.75
C VAL A 125 0.64 12.52 11.29
N HIS A 126 0.53 13.19 10.15
CA HIS A 126 -0.74 13.71 9.63
C HIS A 126 -1.71 12.59 9.23
N ASP A 127 -1.29 11.65 8.38
CA ASP A 127 -2.19 10.65 7.80
C ASP A 127 -2.24 9.34 8.59
N GLY A 128 -1.19 9.04 9.36
CA GLY A 128 -1.02 7.75 10.02
C GLY A 128 -1.30 7.76 11.52
N LEU A 129 -0.87 8.81 12.24
CA LEU A 129 -0.73 8.75 13.70
C LEU A 129 -1.51 9.81 14.49
N THR A 130 -2.27 10.70 13.83
CA THR A 130 -3.09 11.72 14.51
C THR A 130 -4.57 11.35 14.43
N ASP A 131 -5.24 11.34 15.59
CA ASP A 131 -6.70 11.19 15.61
C ASP A 131 -7.36 12.45 15.06
N VAL A 132 -8.21 12.30 14.04
CA VAL A 132 -8.87 13.45 13.41
C VAL A 132 -9.85 14.14 14.36
N TYR A 133 -10.46 13.42 15.29
CA TYR A 133 -11.50 13.96 16.17
C TYR A 133 -10.92 14.67 17.40
N ASN A 134 -9.97 14.05 18.07
CA ASN A 134 -9.38 14.52 19.32
C ASN A 134 -8.11 15.35 19.10
N ARG A 135 -7.50 15.31 17.89
CA ARG A 135 -6.28 16.03 17.52
C ARG A 135 -5.09 15.73 18.45
N ILE A 136 -5.00 14.48 18.88
CA ILE A 136 -3.89 13.94 19.66
C ILE A 136 -3.22 12.81 18.89
N HIS A 137 -1.97 12.52 19.26
CA HIS A 137 -1.26 11.36 18.76
C HIS A 137 -1.95 10.07 19.23
N MET A 138 -1.84 8.98 18.48
CA MET A 138 -2.41 7.67 18.82
C MET A 138 -1.88 7.03 20.12
N GLY A 139 -0.83 7.59 20.72
CA GLY A 139 -0.10 7.01 21.85
C GLY A 139 0.05 7.98 23.01
#